data_AF-A0A6G1DTW1-F1
#
_entry.id   AF-A0A6G1DTW1-F1
#
_cell.length_a   1.000
_cell.length_b   1.000
_cell.length_c   1.000
_cell.angle_alpha   90.00
_cell.angle_beta   90.00
_cell.angle_gamma   90.00
#
_symmetry.space_group_name_H-M   'P 1'
#
loop_
_entity.id
_entity.type
_entity.pdbx_description
1 polymer ?
#
loop_
_entity_poly.entity_id
_entity_poly.type
_entity_poly.pdbx_seq_one_letter_code
_entity_poly.pdbx_strand_id
1 'polypeptide(L)'
;MAPKVLMVAEKPSIALSIASALSGGRMSTRKGSTDVHEFEGVFQGSHAFFKVTSVIGHVLSVDFPPAYQNWEGTDPMDLFSAPVLRSECNPKAHIRRHLAQEARGCTYLVLWLDCDREGENICYEVIDCTGIPENEVGRRIFRAKFSSVTEKDILDAMNNLVLPNKDEALAVDARQEIDLKVGVAFTRFQTRYFQGKYGNLDARVISYGPCQTPTLGFCVQRYQQITTFKPEKFWSLKTYVIKDGNEIQLEWDRKKLFDFDVTVMFQKMVASDGILKVTDISVKEECKARPSGLNTVNLLKVASSALGIGPQTAMHLAERLYTQGFISYPRTESTAYPSSFDFRSALAALVHNPLWTNDVRALLDAGFVKPKQGHDAGDHPPITPMRLATEETLGTDAWRLYQYICQHFIGTVSPDCRYMRTSIEFASGGEAFHCVGYRVISKGFTSIMPWLAVSENNIPAFKKGDTVSIHKVDIYEGSTSPPDYLSESELISLMEKNGIGTDASIPVHVNNICERNYVQCYSPPFEGIDKLFGALKLDDTGKVGKGAGMPCFLCLHPTSQLFDMPLL
;
A
#
# COMPACT_ATOMS: atom_id res chain seq x y z
N MET A 1 2.27 -24.64 -43.76
CA MET A 1 2.78 -24.94 -42.40
C MET A 1 1.75 -24.41 -41.41
N ALA A 2 1.55 -25.11 -40.29
CA ALA A 2 0.76 -24.57 -39.19
C ALA A 2 1.36 -23.21 -38.75
N PRO A 3 0.53 -22.18 -38.48
CA PRO A 3 1.01 -20.90 -38.00
C PRO A 3 1.79 -21.07 -36.69
N LYS A 4 2.87 -20.29 -36.55
CA LYS A 4 3.63 -20.19 -35.31
C LYS A 4 3.21 -18.93 -34.56
N VAL A 5 2.90 -19.07 -33.28
CA VAL A 5 2.45 -17.96 -32.42
C VAL A 5 3.53 -17.74 -31.37
N LEU A 6 4.19 -16.57 -31.42
CA LEU A 6 5.10 -16.13 -30.37
C LEU A 6 4.28 -15.47 -29.25
N MET A 7 4.52 -15.86 -28.02
CA MET A 7 3.93 -15.28 -26.81
C MET A 7 5.06 -14.76 -25.93
N VAL A 8 4.96 -13.51 -25.47
CA VAL A 8 6.02 -12.87 -24.66
C VAL A 8 5.42 -12.35 -23.37
N ALA A 9 5.89 -12.86 -22.23
CA ALA A 9 5.53 -12.39 -20.90
C ALA A 9 6.61 -11.45 -20.30
N GLU A 10 6.28 -10.74 -19.23
CA GLU A 10 7.20 -9.78 -18.60
C GLU A 10 8.36 -10.44 -17.82
N LYS A 11 8.11 -11.62 -17.24
CA LYS A 11 9.05 -12.34 -16.37
C LYS A 11 9.07 -13.85 -16.70
N PRO A 12 10.19 -14.55 -16.49
CA PRO A 12 10.28 -15.99 -16.77
C PRO A 12 9.25 -16.85 -16.02
N SER A 13 8.96 -16.53 -14.77
CA SER A 13 7.94 -17.24 -13.98
C SER A 13 6.54 -17.12 -14.58
N ILE A 14 6.19 -15.95 -15.12
CA ILE A 14 4.89 -15.71 -15.75
C ILE A 14 4.78 -16.49 -17.06
N ALA A 15 5.85 -16.48 -17.89
CA ALA A 15 5.90 -17.28 -19.11
C ALA A 15 5.70 -18.77 -18.84
N LEU A 16 6.32 -19.31 -17.79
CA LEU A 16 6.14 -20.70 -17.38
C LEU A 16 4.69 -20.99 -16.97
N SER A 17 4.07 -20.12 -16.18
CA SER A 17 2.68 -20.29 -15.74
C SER A 17 1.69 -20.23 -16.92
N ILE A 18 1.88 -19.28 -17.86
CA ILE A 18 1.08 -19.19 -19.08
C ILE A 18 1.24 -20.46 -19.93
N ALA A 19 2.48 -20.87 -20.19
CA ALA A 19 2.74 -22.09 -20.95
C ALA A 19 2.12 -23.33 -20.27
N SER A 20 2.18 -23.40 -18.93
CA SER A 20 1.62 -24.52 -18.16
C SER A 20 0.10 -24.58 -18.29
N ALA A 21 -0.58 -23.45 -18.13
CA ALA A 21 -2.03 -23.34 -18.25
C ALA A 21 -2.50 -23.66 -19.69
N LEU A 22 -1.89 -23.04 -20.69
CA LEU A 22 -2.31 -23.20 -22.09
C LEU A 22 -1.99 -24.59 -22.68
N SER A 23 -0.97 -25.27 -22.17
CA SER A 23 -0.59 -26.62 -22.62
C SER A 23 -1.19 -27.75 -21.80
N GLY A 24 -1.89 -27.46 -20.70
CA GLY A 24 -2.29 -28.48 -19.71
C GLY A 24 -1.08 -29.25 -19.14
N GLY A 25 0.06 -28.55 -18.99
CA GLY A 25 1.34 -29.11 -18.55
C GLY A 25 2.14 -29.88 -19.62
N ARG A 26 1.66 -29.96 -20.87
CA ARG A 26 2.32 -30.70 -21.95
C ARG A 26 3.12 -29.76 -22.86
N MET A 27 4.31 -29.38 -22.41
CA MET A 27 5.22 -28.50 -23.16
C MET A 27 6.64 -29.08 -23.25
N SER A 28 7.37 -28.69 -24.29
CA SER A 28 8.83 -28.83 -24.36
C SER A 28 9.47 -27.50 -23.97
N THR A 29 10.53 -27.51 -23.17
CA THR A 29 11.24 -26.28 -22.79
C THR A 29 12.66 -26.30 -23.34
N ARG A 30 13.02 -25.26 -24.09
CA ARG A 30 14.37 -25.01 -24.59
C ARG A 30 15.00 -23.84 -23.86
N LYS A 31 16.26 -23.98 -23.45
CA LYS A 31 17.03 -22.90 -22.83
C LYS A 31 17.46 -21.85 -23.86
N GLY A 32 17.41 -20.59 -23.46
CA GLY A 32 17.86 -19.42 -24.23
C GLY A 32 18.38 -18.32 -23.32
N SER A 33 18.32 -17.06 -23.76
CA SER A 33 18.49 -15.91 -22.85
C SER A 33 17.42 -15.93 -21.76
N THR A 34 16.19 -16.24 -22.16
CA THR A 34 15.09 -16.73 -21.33
C THR A 34 14.63 -18.06 -21.90
N ASP A 35 14.02 -18.90 -21.05
CA ASP A 35 13.47 -20.17 -21.49
C ASP A 35 12.36 -19.96 -22.53
N VAL A 36 12.25 -20.91 -23.46
CA VAL A 36 11.22 -20.96 -24.51
C VAL A 36 10.42 -22.24 -24.34
N HIS A 37 9.14 -22.09 -24.02
CA HIS A 37 8.19 -23.17 -23.82
C HIS A 37 7.38 -23.38 -25.10
N GLU A 38 7.41 -24.58 -25.64
CA GLU A 38 6.87 -24.91 -26.95
C GLU A 38 5.81 -26.00 -26.83
N PHE A 39 4.66 -25.80 -27.47
CA PHE A 39 3.56 -26.78 -27.50
C PHE A 39 2.64 -26.55 -28.70
N GLU A 40 1.82 -27.54 -29.02
CA GLU A 40 0.79 -27.44 -30.05
C GLU A 40 -0.57 -27.13 -29.43
N GLY A 41 -1.40 -26.38 -30.15
CA GLY A 41 -2.77 -26.10 -29.75
C GLY A 41 -3.59 -25.50 -30.88
N VAL A 42 -4.65 -24.80 -30.52
CA VAL A 42 -5.54 -24.13 -31.48
C VAL A 42 -5.45 -22.62 -31.30
N PHE A 43 -5.22 -21.89 -32.39
CA PHE A 43 -5.27 -20.43 -32.43
C PHE A 43 -6.18 -19.98 -33.57
N GLN A 44 -7.16 -19.12 -33.27
CA GLN A 44 -8.14 -18.63 -34.25
C GLN A 44 -8.77 -19.75 -35.11
N GLY A 45 -9.16 -20.85 -34.47
CA GLY A 45 -9.81 -22.00 -35.12
C GLY A 45 -8.90 -22.89 -35.96
N SER A 46 -7.58 -22.64 -35.98
CA SER A 46 -6.60 -23.46 -36.71
C SER A 46 -5.57 -24.08 -35.78
N HIS A 47 -5.04 -25.26 -36.13
CA HIS A 47 -3.89 -25.85 -35.45
C HIS A 47 -2.69 -24.90 -35.54
N ALA A 48 -2.04 -24.65 -34.41
CA ALA A 48 -0.93 -23.70 -34.29
C ALA A 48 0.16 -24.24 -33.37
N PHE A 49 1.39 -23.80 -33.62
CA PHE A 49 2.53 -24.07 -32.76
C PHE A 49 2.85 -22.84 -31.90
N PHE A 50 2.75 -22.97 -30.59
CA PHE A 50 2.99 -21.91 -29.64
C PHE A 50 4.44 -21.91 -29.17
N LYS A 51 5.01 -20.71 -29.05
CA LYS A 51 6.30 -20.45 -28.42
C LYS A 51 6.10 -19.39 -27.35
N VAL A 52 6.22 -19.76 -26.09
CA VAL A 52 6.10 -18.84 -24.96
C VAL A 52 7.48 -18.55 -24.41
N THR A 53 7.85 -17.28 -24.37
CA THR A 53 9.08 -16.81 -23.74
C THR A 53 8.79 -15.55 -22.93
N SER A 54 9.83 -14.91 -22.40
CA SER A 54 9.70 -13.71 -21.58
C SER A 54 10.82 -12.72 -21.81
N VAL A 55 10.58 -11.50 -21.36
CA VAL A 55 11.61 -10.51 -21.04
C VAL A 55 11.97 -10.60 -19.55
N ILE A 56 12.71 -9.61 -19.03
CA ILE A 56 13.07 -9.52 -17.60
C ILE A 56 12.79 -8.08 -17.15
N GLY A 57 11.52 -7.68 -17.21
CA GLY A 57 11.11 -6.28 -17.14
C GLY A 57 11.48 -5.49 -18.41
N HIS A 58 11.70 -4.18 -18.28
CA HIS A 58 12.10 -3.31 -19.40
C HIS A 58 13.32 -3.86 -20.15
N VAL A 59 13.15 -3.99 -21.47
CA VAL A 59 14.22 -4.34 -22.41
C VAL A 59 15.07 -3.11 -22.71
N LEU A 60 14.44 -1.93 -22.78
CA LEU A 60 15.08 -0.68 -23.16
C LEU A 60 15.05 0.34 -22.01
N SER A 61 16.10 1.17 -21.94
CA SER A 61 16.20 2.35 -21.09
C SER A 61 16.42 3.58 -21.95
N VAL A 62 15.98 4.74 -21.44
CA VAL A 62 16.23 6.05 -22.04
C VAL A 62 17.44 6.72 -21.41
N ASP A 63 18.32 7.28 -22.23
CA ASP A 63 19.46 8.07 -21.77
C ASP A 63 19.84 9.12 -22.83
N PHE A 64 20.67 10.09 -22.46
CA PHE A 64 21.19 11.07 -23.41
C PHE A 64 22.27 10.48 -24.33
N PRO A 65 22.42 10.99 -25.57
CA PRO A 65 23.54 10.67 -26.42
C PRO A 65 24.89 10.91 -25.74
N PRO A 66 25.96 10.19 -26.15
CA PRO A 66 27.30 10.32 -25.57
C PRO A 66 27.82 11.77 -25.50
N ALA A 67 27.43 12.62 -26.45
CA ALA A 67 27.81 14.04 -26.47
C ALA A 67 27.34 14.83 -25.23
N TYR A 68 26.22 14.44 -24.62
CA TYR A 68 25.62 15.09 -23.44
C TYR A 68 25.96 14.37 -22.13
N GLN A 69 26.79 13.32 -22.17
CA GLN A 69 27.16 12.55 -20.97
C GLN A 69 28.29 13.22 -20.16
N ASN A 70 29.01 14.20 -20.73
CA ASN A 70 30.04 14.94 -20.00
C ASN A 70 29.41 15.97 -19.06
N TRP A 71 29.46 15.72 -17.75
CA TRP A 71 28.88 16.62 -16.71
C TRP A 71 29.56 17.99 -16.67
N GLU A 72 30.86 18.06 -16.94
CA GLU A 72 31.65 19.30 -16.86
C GLU A 72 31.50 20.14 -18.15
N GLY A 73 31.45 19.47 -19.29
CA GLY A 73 31.41 20.11 -20.62
C GLY A 73 30.01 20.44 -21.15
N THR A 74 28.95 19.92 -20.52
CA THR A 74 27.55 20.16 -20.96
C THR A 74 26.88 21.17 -20.04
N ASP A 75 26.27 22.22 -20.60
CA ASP A 75 25.39 23.10 -19.84
C ASP A 75 24.12 22.32 -19.46
N PRO A 76 23.73 22.26 -18.17
CA PRO A 76 22.48 21.63 -17.76
C PRO A 76 21.23 22.12 -18.51
N MET A 77 21.22 23.37 -19.00
CA MET A 77 20.10 23.91 -19.79
C MET A 77 19.95 23.23 -21.15
N ASP A 78 21.06 22.77 -21.76
CA ASP A 78 21.03 22.09 -23.05
C ASP A 78 20.29 20.75 -22.98
N LEU A 79 20.23 20.12 -21.80
CA LEU A 79 19.60 18.82 -21.59
C LEU A 79 18.08 18.83 -21.80
N PHE A 80 17.41 19.98 -21.65
CA PHE A 80 15.97 20.08 -21.92
C PHE A 80 15.65 19.89 -23.40
N SER A 81 16.52 20.38 -24.29
CA SER A 81 16.38 20.27 -25.74
C SER A 81 17.13 19.07 -26.32
N ALA A 82 17.99 18.41 -25.54
CA ALA A 82 18.73 17.26 -25.99
C ALA A 82 17.79 16.11 -26.40
N PRO A 83 18.08 15.40 -27.51
CA PRO A 83 17.35 14.19 -27.85
C PRO A 83 17.67 13.09 -26.84
N VAL A 84 16.76 12.12 -26.69
CA VAL A 84 16.96 10.91 -25.90
C VAL A 84 17.17 9.71 -26.81
N LEU A 85 18.01 8.77 -26.39
CA LEU A 85 18.26 7.51 -27.07
C LEU A 85 17.73 6.35 -26.23
N ARG A 86 17.21 5.32 -26.91
CA ARG A 86 16.87 4.05 -26.28
C ARG A 86 18.03 3.07 -26.42
N SER A 87 18.42 2.44 -25.33
CA SER A 87 19.47 1.43 -25.27
C SER A 87 19.04 0.23 -24.45
N GLU A 88 19.69 -0.93 -24.59
CA GLU A 88 19.30 -2.12 -23.81
C GLU A 88 19.62 -1.92 -22.32
N CYS A 89 18.63 -2.14 -21.44
CA CYS A 89 18.79 -2.07 -19.99
C CYS A 89 19.90 -3.00 -19.48
N ASN A 90 19.94 -4.21 -20.03
CA ASN A 90 20.94 -5.23 -19.69
C ASN A 90 21.48 -5.88 -20.96
N PRO A 91 22.52 -5.29 -21.60
CA PRO A 91 23.08 -5.82 -22.84
C PRO A 91 23.63 -7.25 -22.71
N LYS A 92 24.00 -7.68 -21.50
CA LYS A 92 24.51 -9.03 -21.22
C LYS A 92 23.41 -10.09 -21.26
N ALA A 93 22.15 -9.70 -21.04
CA ALA A 93 21.01 -10.61 -21.13
C ALA A 93 20.63 -10.91 -22.59
N HIS A 94 21.06 -10.09 -23.55
CA HIS A 94 20.81 -10.26 -24.99
C HIS A 94 19.32 -10.44 -25.36
N ILE A 95 18.40 -9.82 -24.59
CA ILE A 95 16.95 -10.01 -24.73
C ILE A 95 16.46 -9.56 -26.10
N ARG A 96 16.92 -8.41 -26.60
CA ARG A 96 16.55 -7.93 -27.95
C ARG A 96 16.90 -8.94 -29.04
N ARG A 97 18.13 -9.48 -29.00
CA ARG A 97 18.58 -10.51 -29.95
C ARG A 97 17.75 -11.79 -29.82
N HIS A 98 17.44 -12.20 -28.58
CA HIS A 98 16.61 -13.37 -28.29
C HIS A 98 15.20 -13.23 -28.89
N LEU A 99 14.52 -12.10 -28.64
CA LEU A 99 13.20 -11.81 -29.20
C LEU A 99 13.22 -11.81 -30.74
N ALA A 100 14.20 -11.16 -31.34
CA ALA A 100 14.37 -11.13 -32.79
C ALA A 100 14.59 -12.53 -33.39
N GLN A 101 15.28 -13.43 -32.67
CA GLN A 101 15.51 -14.80 -33.10
C GLN A 101 14.24 -15.65 -32.99
N GLU A 102 13.53 -15.56 -31.86
CA GLU A 102 12.32 -16.35 -31.62
C GLU A 102 11.12 -15.90 -32.47
N ALA A 103 11.09 -14.63 -32.87
CA ALA A 103 10.10 -14.09 -33.80
C ALA A 103 10.27 -14.59 -35.25
N ARG A 104 11.45 -15.12 -35.63
CA ARG A 104 11.69 -15.58 -37.01
C ARG A 104 10.75 -16.73 -37.38
N GLY A 105 9.98 -16.51 -38.44
CA GLY A 105 9.00 -17.49 -38.93
C GLY A 105 7.73 -17.59 -38.09
N CYS A 106 7.54 -16.70 -37.10
CA CYS A 106 6.28 -16.58 -36.36
C CYS A 106 5.26 -15.76 -37.15
N THR A 107 4.06 -16.29 -37.28
CA THR A 107 2.93 -15.64 -37.94
C THR A 107 2.28 -14.62 -37.02
N TYR A 108 2.15 -14.94 -35.74
CA TYR A 108 1.44 -14.11 -34.75
C TYR A 108 2.32 -13.78 -33.55
N LEU A 109 2.04 -12.65 -32.91
CA LEU A 109 2.60 -12.21 -31.64
C LEU A 109 1.45 -11.95 -30.65
N VAL A 110 1.52 -12.56 -29.47
CA VAL A 110 0.57 -12.30 -28.37
C VAL A 110 1.36 -11.79 -27.16
N LEU A 111 0.99 -10.61 -26.69
CA LEU A 111 1.66 -9.90 -25.61
C LEU A 111 1.01 -10.26 -24.28
N TRP A 112 1.80 -10.82 -23.36
CA TRP A 112 1.41 -11.33 -22.05
C TRP A 112 2.15 -10.62 -20.91
N LEU A 113 2.43 -9.34 -21.10
CA LEU A 113 3.10 -8.51 -20.10
C LEU A 113 2.12 -8.15 -18.99
N ASP A 114 2.58 -7.69 -17.83
CA ASP A 114 1.66 -7.30 -16.76
C ASP A 114 0.74 -6.16 -17.26
N CYS A 115 -0.48 -6.07 -16.72
CA CYS A 115 -1.54 -5.23 -17.31
C CYS A 115 -1.62 -3.82 -16.69
N ASP A 116 -0.47 -3.21 -16.41
CA ASP A 116 -0.33 -1.80 -16.07
C ASP A 116 0.31 -0.99 -17.20
N ARG A 117 0.49 0.32 -16.98
CA ARG A 117 1.07 1.22 -17.97
C ARG A 117 2.50 0.84 -18.34
N GLU A 118 3.31 0.39 -17.36
CA GLU A 118 4.68 -0.06 -17.61
C GLU A 118 4.68 -1.32 -18.49
N GLY A 119 3.80 -2.28 -18.23
CA GLY A 119 3.62 -3.46 -19.07
C GLY A 119 3.15 -3.14 -20.49
N GLU A 120 2.28 -2.14 -20.69
CA GLU A 120 1.95 -1.63 -22.03
C GLU A 120 3.14 -0.94 -22.70
N ASN A 121 3.99 -0.22 -21.98
CA ASN A 121 5.23 0.33 -22.55
C ASN A 121 6.18 -0.79 -23.03
N ILE A 122 6.39 -1.80 -22.19
CA ILE A 122 7.23 -2.96 -22.54
C ILE A 122 6.59 -3.76 -23.69
N CYS A 123 5.27 -3.75 -23.87
CA CYS A 123 4.61 -4.35 -25.05
C CYS A 123 5.17 -3.76 -26.35
N TYR A 124 5.33 -2.43 -26.40
CA TYR A 124 5.89 -1.75 -27.59
C TYR A 124 7.41 -1.94 -27.71
N GLU A 125 8.15 -2.09 -26.61
CA GLU A 125 9.56 -2.51 -26.66
C GLU A 125 9.71 -3.91 -27.27
N VAL A 126 8.83 -4.85 -26.90
CA VAL A 126 8.80 -6.21 -27.46
C VAL A 126 8.46 -6.16 -28.95
N ILE A 127 7.47 -5.38 -29.37
CA ILE A 127 7.13 -5.21 -30.79
C ILE A 127 8.36 -4.75 -31.57
N ASP A 128 9.05 -3.69 -31.12
CA ASP A 128 10.30 -3.20 -31.76
C ASP A 128 11.38 -4.30 -31.82
N CYS A 129 11.61 -4.99 -30.70
CA CYS A 129 12.65 -6.01 -30.61
C CYS A 129 12.38 -7.26 -31.47
N THR A 130 11.11 -7.59 -31.74
CA THR A 130 10.75 -8.74 -32.60
C THR A 130 10.96 -8.45 -34.10
N GLY A 131 10.99 -7.17 -34.49
CA GLY A 131 11.02 -6.75 -35.89
C GLY A 131 9.71 -6.98 -36.65
N ILE A 132 8.62 -7.32 -35.95
CA ILE A 132 7.28 -7.35 -36.53
C ILE A 132 6.80 -5.90 -36.66
N PRO A 133 6.42 -5.42 -37.86
CA PRO A 133 5.99 -4.04 -38.03
C PRO A 133 4.79 -3.69 -37.15
N GLU A 134 4.86 -2.53 -36.48
CA GLU A 134 3.79 -2.05 -35.57
C GLU A 134 2.44 -1.90 -36.29
N ASN A 135 2.43 -1.58 -37.58
CA ASN A 135 1.20 -1.49 -38.38
C ASN A 135 0.48 -2.85 -38.60
N GLU A 136 1.05 -3.96 -38.13
CA GLU A 136 0.40 -5.27 -38.08
C GLU A 136 -0.41 -5.50 -36.77
N VAL A 137 -0.50 -4.50 -35.89
CA VAL A 137 -1.42 -4.51 -34.74
C VAL A 137 -2.86 -4.77 -35.20
N GLY A 138 -3.53 -5.71 -34.53
CA GLY A 138 -4.89 -6.18 -34.87
C GLY A 138 -4.97 -7.18 -36.01
N ARG A 139 -3.87 -7.40 -36.76
CA ARG A 139 -3.77 -8.45 -37.79
C ARG A 139 -2.92 -9.62 -37.29
N ARG A 140 -1.72 -9.30 -36.80
CA ARG A 140 -0.74 -10.29 -36.33
C ARG A 140 -0.36 -10.11 -34.86
N ILE A 141 -0.53 -8.92 -34.30
CA ILE A 141 -0.16 -8.59 -32.92
C ILE A 141 -1.43 -8.43 -32.09
N PHE A 142 -1.48 -9.15 -30.96
CA PHE A 142 -2.57 -9.19 -30.01
C PHE A 142 -2.06 -8.99 -28.59
N ARG A 143 -2.94 -8.55 -27.69
CA ARG A 143 -2.69 -8.31 -26.27
C ARG A 143 -3.62 -9.16 -25.42
N ALA A 144 -3.06 -9.98 -24.52
CA ALA A 144 -3.82 -10.67 -23.50
C ALA A 144 -3.96 -9.76 -22.26
N LYS A 145 -5.17 -9.59 -21.73
CA LYS A 145 -5.44 -8.85 -20.48
C LYS A 145 -5.84 -9.84 -19.39
N PHE A 146 -5.14 -9.81 -18.26
CA PHE A 146 -5.35 -10.70 -17.11
C PHE A 146 -5.03 -9.95 -15.81
N SER A 147 -5.60 -10.40 -14.69
CA SER A 147 -5.39 -9.80 -13.36
C SER A 147 -4.76 -10.75 -12.34
N SER A 148 -4.54 -12.01 -12.73
CA SER A 148 -3.96 -13.06 -11.92
C SER A 148 -3.29 -14.10 -12.81
N VAL A 149 -2.27 -14.78 -12.29
CA VAL A 149 -1.58 -15.85 -13.02
C VAL A 149 -2.26 -17.22 -12.79
N THR A 150 -3.59 -17.22 -12.69
CA THR A 150 -4.38 -18.44 -12.50
C THR A 150 -4.77 -19.05 -13.84
N GLU A 151 -4.93 -20.38 -13.89
CA GLU A 151 -5.32 -21.08 -15.11
C GLU A 151 -6.60 -20.51 -15.72
N LYS A 152 -7.62 -20.26 -14.89
CA LYS A 152 -8.90 -19.67 -15.31
C LYS A 152 -8.70 -18.33 -16.03
N ASP A 153 -7.99 -17.40 -15.38
CA ASP A 153 -7.80 -16.04 -15.90
C ASP A 153 -6.91 -16.01 -17.16
N ILE A 154 -5.91 -16.91 -17.23
CA ILE A 154 -5.07 -17.08 -18.43
C ILE A 154 -5.90 -17.63 -19.61
N LEU A 155 -6.75 -18.64 -19.38
CA LEU A 155 -7.61 -19.19 -20.43
C LEU A 155 -8.64 -18.15 -20.89
N ASP A 156 -9.24 -17.41 -19.96
CA ASP A 156 -10.18 -16.33 -20.27
C ASP A 156 -9.49 -15.22 -21.09
N ALA A 157 -8.27 -14.82 -20.72
CA ALA A 157 -7.48 -13.82 -21.47
C ALA A 157 -7.14 -14.29 -22.89
N MET A 158 -6.78 -15.56 -23.06
CA MET A 158 -6.47 -16.15 -24.37
C MET A 158 -7.69 -16.19 -25.29
N ASN A 159 -8.88 -16.37 -24.73
CA ASN A 159 -10.13 -16.37 -25.49
C ASN A 159 -10.64 -14.96 -25.83
N ASN A 160 -10.18 -13.93 -25.11
CA ASN A 160 -10.64 -12.55 -25.23
C ASN A 160 -9.48 -11.58 -25.50
N LEU A 161 -8.65 -11.90 -26.51
CA LEU A 161 -7.53 -11.05 -26.91
C LEU A 161 -7.99 -9.67 -27.39
N VAL A 162 -7.24 -8.63 -26.99
CA VAL A 162 -7.48 -7.23 -27.34
C VAL A 162 -6.27 -6.64 -28.08
N LEU A 163 -6.29 -5.32 -28.32
CA LEU A 163 -5.16 -4.59 -28.90
C LEU A 163 -4.28 -3.97 -27.79
N PRO A 164 -2.95 -3.89 -27.98
CA PRO A 164 -2.08 -3.16 -27.06
C PRO A 164 -2.39 -1.65 -27.10
N ASN A 165 -2.28 -0.96 -25.95
CA ASN A 165 -2.63 0.46 -25.84
C ASN A 165 -1.41 1.37 -26.06
N LYS A 166 -1.36 2.05 -27.21
CA LYS A 166 -0.24 2.95 -27.54
C LYS A 166 -0.20 4.21 -26.68
N ASP A 167 -1.37 4.74 -26.30
CA ASP A 167 -1.44 5.99 -25.54
C ASP A 167 -0.90 5.80 -24.12
N GLU A 168 -1.16 4.65 -23.49
CA GLU A 168 -0.56 4.27 -22.21
C GLU A 168 0.95 4.09 -22.31
N ALA A 169 1.44 3.44 -23.37
CA ALA A 169 2.87 3.29 -23.62
C ALA A 169 3.58 4.64 -23.81
N LEU A 170 2.97 5.55 -24.57
CA LEU A 170 3.48 6.91 -24.80
C LEU A 170 3.47 7.76 -23.52
N ALA A 171 2.51 7.55 -22.62
CA ALA A 171 2.49 8.21 -21.32
C ALA A 171 3.70 7.82 -20.45
N VAL A 172 4.09 6.54 -20.47
CA VAL A 172 5.31 6.07 -19.80
C VAL A 172 6.56 6.66 -20.44
N ASP A 173 6.65 6.68 -21.78
CA ASP A 173 7.77 7.29 -22.49
C ASP A 173 7.94 8.77 -22.12
N ALA A 174 6.83 9.51 -22.09
CA ALA A 174 6.83 10.92 -21.68
C ALA A 174 7.30 11.09 -20.24
N ARG A 175 6.81 10.25 -19.31
CA ARG A 175 7.23 10.28 -17.90
C ARG A 175 8.75 10.03 -17.78
N GLN A 176 9.26 8.97 -18.44
CA GLN A 176 10.68 8.63 -18.40
C GLN A 176 11.56 9.76 -18.97
N GLU A 177 11.15 10.40 -20.06
CA GLU A 177 11.88 11.53 -20.65
C GLU A 177 11.86 12.76 -19.73
N ILE A 178 10.72 13.11 -19.14
CA ILE A 178 10.60 14.23 -18.19
C ILE A 178 11.48 13.98 -16.96
N ASP A 179 11.37 12.78 -16.36
CA ASP A 179 12.16 12.39 -15.18
C ASP A 179 13.67 12.46 -15.46
N LEU A 180 14.12 11.98 -16.64
CA LEU A 180 15.50 12.06 -17.07
C LEU A 180 15.96 13.51 -17.27
N LYS A 181 15.22 14.29 -18.05
CA LYS A 181 15.61 15.67 -18.41
C LYS A 181 15.64 16.58 -17.21
N VAL A 182 14.53 16.66 -16.48
CA VAL A 182 14.42 17.51 -15.29
C VAL A 182 15.37 17.00 -14.21
N GLY A 183 15.38 15.69 -13.95
CA GLY A 183 16.21 15.10 -12.91
C GLY A 183 17.70 15.36 -13.13
N VAL A 184 18.23 15.05 -14.32
CA VAL A 184 19.66 15.21 -14.62
C VAL A 184 20.05 16.68 -14.71
N ALA A 185 19.24 17.55 -15.32
CA ALA A 185 19.55 18.98 -15.41
C ALA A 185 19.72 19.62 -14.03
N PHE A 186 18.72 19.48 -13.16
CA PHE A 186 18.77 20.06 -11.81
C PHE A 186 19.82 19.38 -10.93
N THR A 187 20.03 18.06 -11.08
CA THR A 187 21.07 17.33 -10.34
C THR A 187 22.47 17.80 -10.71
N ARG A 188 22.77 17.92 -12.02
CA ARG A 188 24.08 18.40 -12.50
C ARG A 188 24.32 19.84 -12.08
N PHE A 189 23.32 20.70 -12.21
CA PHE A 189 23.41 22.10 -11.79
C PHE A 189 23.75 22.22 -10.30
N GLN A 190 22.97 21.60 -9.41
CA GLN A 190 23.18 21.70 -7.97
C GLN A 190 24.50 21.07 -7.54
N THR A 191 24.81 19.88 -8.06
CA THR A 191 26.07 19.19 -7.74
C THR A 191 27.27 20.05 -8.13
N ARG A 192 27.31 20.59 -9.36
CA ARG A 192 28.40 21.49 -9.79
C ARG A 192 28.43 22.79 -9.01
N TYR A 193 27.27 23.37 -8.70
CA TYR A 193 27.19 24.63 -7.98
C TYR A 193 27.72 24.52 -6.55
N PHE A 194 27.51 23.38 -5.87
CA PHE A 194 27.91 23.17 -4.48
C PHE A 194 29.24 22.42 -4.32
N GLN A 195 29.76 21.81 -5.38
CA GLN A 195 31.05 21.11 -5.36
C GLN A 195 32.18 22.03 -4.86
N GLY A 196 32.87 21.61 -3.81
CA GLY A 196 33.99 22.34 -3.22
C GLY A 196 33.63 23.61 -2.43
N LYS A 197 32.34 23.99 -2.32
CA LYS A 197 31.91 25.16 -1.54
C LYS A 197 31.83 24.91 -0.03
N TYR A 198 31.63 23.66 0.38
CA TYR A 198 31.49 23.28 1.78
C TYR A 198 32.45 22.12 2.10
N GLY A 199 33.36 22.31 3.06
CA GLY A 199 34.34 21.29 3.44
C GLY A 199 33.72 20.04 4.08
N ASN A 200 32.48 20.13 4.55
CA ASN A 200 31.74 19.04 5.19
C ASN A 200 30.62 18.46 4.30
N LEU A 201 30.44 18.99 3.09
CA LEU A 201 29.52 18.39 2.14
C LEU A 201 30.25 17.19 1.53
N ASP A 202 29.76 15.99 1.85
CA ASP A 202 30.26 14.75 1.27
C ASP A 202 30.32 14.90 -0.27
N ALA A 203 31.29 14.29 -0.94
CA ALA A 203 31.47 14.38 -2.39
C ALA A 203 30.33 13.71 -3.19
N ARG A 204 29.18 13.47 -2.54
CA ARG A 204 27.99 12.81 -3.08
C ARG A 204 27.19 13.78 -3.95
N VAL A 205 26.56 13.17 -4.95
CA VAL A 205 25.66 13.85 -5.88
C VAL A 205 24.43 14.39 -5.13
N ILE A 206 24.20 15.70 -5.20
CA ILE A 206 22.95 16.32 -4.77
C ILE A 206 21.96 16.14 -5.91
N SER A 207 20.98 15.27 -5.71
CA SER A 207 19.97 14.96 -6.72
C SER A 207 18.66 15.69 -6.56
N TYR A 208 18.05 15.96 -7.70
CA TYR A 208 16.68 16.43 -7.83
C TYR A 208 15.87 15.42 -8.62
N GLY A 209 14.61 15.26 -8.25
CA GLY A 209 13.64 14.49 -9.02
C GLY A 209 12.27 15.15 -8.90
N PRO A 210 11.52 15.28 -10.00
CA PRO A 210 10.27 16.04 -10.02
C PRO A 210 9.22 15.50 -9.03
N CYS A 211 9.20 14.20 -8.75
CA CYS A 211 8.35 13.61 -7.70
C CYS A 211 9.09 13.32 -6.37
N GLN A 212 10.40 13.04 -6.41
CA GLN A 212 11.18 12.80 -5.18
C GLN A 212 11.25 14.05 -4.29
N THR A 213 11.39 15.23 -4.90
CA THR A 213 11.59 16.50 -4.17
C THR A 213 10.31 16.91 -3.43
N PRO A 214 9.10 16.90 -4.03
CA PRO A 214 7.86 17.10 -3.29
C PRO A 214 7.63 16.06 -2.18
N THR A 215 8.05 14.81 -2.41
CA THR A 215 7.95 13.74 -1.40
C THR A 215 8.80 14.08 -0.17
N LEU A 216 10.05 14.51 -0.38
CA LEU A 216 10.91 15.03 0.69
C LEU A 216 10.32 16.29 1.34
N GLY A 217 9.68 17.15 0.55
CA GLY A 217 9.03 18.37 1.01
C GLY A 217 8.01 18.13 2.12
N PHE A 218 7.23 17.05 2.06
CA PHE A 218 6.31 16.68 3.14
C PHE A 218 7.03 16.37 4.46
N CYS A 219 8.15 15.63 4.41
CA CYS A 219 8.97 15.34 5.59
C CYS A 219 9.58 16.61 6.18
N VAL A 220 10.08 17.51 5.32
CA VAL A 220 10.66 18.80 5.74
C VAL A 220 9.59 19.71 6.35
N GLN A 221 8.40 19.77 5.76
CA GLN A 221 7.29 20.54 6.29
C GLN A 221 6.89 20.04 7.69
N ARG A 222 6.82 18.71 7.89
CA ARG A 222 6.57 18.14 9.22
C ARG A 222 7.69 18.50 10.20
N TYR A 223 8.95 18.42 9.79
CA TYR A 223 10.06 18.83 10.64
C TYR A 223 9.97 20.30 11.07
N GLN A 224 9.62 21.21 10.15
CA GLN A 224 9.41 22.62 10.48
C GLN A 224 8.24 22.81 11.46
N GLN A 225 7.15 22.06 11.30
CA GLN A 225 6.04 22.07 12.26
C GLN A 225 6.50 21.65 13.65
N ILE A 226 7.40 20.67 13.77
CA ILE A 226 7.93 20.20 15.05
C ILE A 226 8.84 21.25 15.69
N THR A 227 9.80 21.79 14.93
CA THR A 227 10.84 22.68 15.47
C THR A 227 10.33 24.08 15.79
N THR A 228 9.31 24.55 15.08
CA THR A 228 8.69 25.86 15.33
C THR A 228 7.54 25.80 16.34
N PHE A 229 7.11 24.61 16.75
CA PHE A 229 6.02 24.42 17.70
C PHE A 229 6.36 25.01 19.07
N LYS A 230 5.43 25.80 19.62
CA LYS A 230 5.53 26.33 20.98
C LYS A 230 4.48 25.64 21.85
N PRO A 231 4.89 24.77 22.80
CA PRO A 231 3.95 24.14 23.71
C PRO A 231 3.17 25.16 24.54
N GLU A 232 1.85 24.99 24.56
CA GLU A 232 0.95 25.77 25.40
C GLU A 232 0.40 24.88 26.52
N LYS A 233 0.41 25.41 27.74
CA LYS A 233 -0.22 24.75 28.88
C LYS A 233 -1.73 24.80 28.72
N PHE A 234 -2.37 23.70 29.09
CA PHE A 234 -3.83 23.62 29.16
C PHE A 234 -4.24 22.91 30.44
N TRP A 235 -5.47 23.17 30.85
CA TRP A 235 -6.08 22.55 32.02
C TRP A 235 -7.44 21.95 31.69
N SER A 236 -7.79 20.85 32.32
CA SER A 236 -9.09 20.19 32.18
C SER A 236 -9.59 19.67 33.51
N LEU A 237 -10.90 19.68 33.74
CA LEU A 237 -11.50 19.03 34.90
C LEU A 237 -11.52 17.51 34.70
N LYS A 238 -11.05 16.78 35.71
CA LYS A 238 -11.18 15.33 35.85
C LYS A 238 -12.11 15.04 37.02
N THR A 239 -13.37 14.78 36.68
CA THR A 239 -14.43 14.54 37.65
C THR A 239 -14.67 13.06 37.80
N TYR A 240 -14.77 12.57 39.03
CA TYR A 240 -14.97 11.16 39.33
C TYR A 240 -16.19 10.95 40.22
N VAL A 241 -16.92 9.87 39.95
CA VAL A 241 -18.05 9.39 40.75
C VAL A 241 -17.87 7.94 41.13
N ILE A 242 -18.42 7.53 42.27
CA ILE A 242 -18.47 6.13 42.67
C ILE A 242 -19.90 5.63 42.51
N LYS A 243 -20.09 4.58 41.71
CA LYS A 243 -21.38 3.94 41.49
C LYS A 243 -21.21 2.42 41.47
N ASP A 244 -22.01 1.73 42.28
CA ASP A 244 -22.01 0.26 42.41
C ASP A 244 -20.60 -0.32 42.67
N GLY A 245 -19.79 0.39 43.46
CA GLY A 245 -18.41 0.03 43.79
C GLY A 245 -17.36 0.38 42.72
N ASN A 246 -17.77 0.93 41.58
CA ASN A 246 -16.87 1.32 40.50
C ASN A 246 -16.61 2.84 40.53
N GLU A 247 -15.34 3.23 40.44
CA GLU A 247 -14.95 4.62 40.18
C GLU A 247 -15.06 4.88 38.67
N ILE A 248 -15.80 5.92 38.29
CA ILE A 248 -16.00 6.33 36.89
C ILE A 248 -15.42 7.72 36.73
N GLN A 249 -14.46 7.86 35.81
CA GLN A 249 -14.00 9.17 35.35
C GLN A 249 -14.95 9.70 34.28
N LEU A 250 -15.44 10.92 34.47
CA LEU A 250 -16.27 11.63 33.50
C LEU A 250 -15.40 12.53 32.62
N GLU A 251 -15.79 12.67 31.36
CA GLU A 251 -15.22 13.61 30.41
C GLU A 251 -15.93 14.95 30.53
N TRP A 252 -15.17 16.04 30.64
CA TRP A 252 -15.71 17.39 30.69
C TRP A 252 -16.00 17.90 29.27
N ASP A 253 -17.19 18.43 29.04
CA ASP A 253 -17.64 18.81 27.69
C ASP A 253 -16.83 19.96 27.08
N ARG A 254 -16.27 20.84 27.90
CA ARG A 254 -15.34 21.89 27.43
C ARG A 254 -13.99 21.33 26.96
N LYS A 255 -13.71 20.06 27.21
CA LYS A 255 -12.46 19.35 26.96
C LYS A 255 -11.31 19.94 27.79
N LYS A 256 -10.78 21.10 27.38
CA LYS A 256 -9.64 21.78 27.99
C LYS A 256 -9.73 23.28 27.80
N LEU A 257 -9.13 24.03 28.71
CA LEU A 257 -8.96 25.49 28.66
C LEU A 257 -7.48 25.86 28.73
N PHE A 258 -7.14 27.04 28.24
CA PHE A 258 -5.77 27.57 28.25
C PHE A 258 -5.57 28.67 29.32
N ASP A 259 -6.53 28.78 30.25
CA ASP A 259 -6.50 29.72 31.36
C ASP A 259 -6.72 28.95 32.68
N PHE A 260 -5.73 29.03 33.56
CA PHE A 260 -5.73 28.32 34.84
C PHE A 260 -6.79 28.87 35.78
N ASP A 261 -6.90 30.19 35.91
CA ASP A 261 -7.81 30.84 36.87
C ASP A 261 -9.27 30.58 36.51
N VAL A 262 -9.59 30.60 35.20
CA VAL A 262 -10.92 30.23 34.69
C VAL A 262 -11.20 28.75 34.95
N THR A 263 -10.21 27.87 34.82
CA THR A 263 -10.39 26.44 35.14
C THR A 263 -10.64 26.21 36.63
N VAL A 264 -9.91 26.92 37.50
CA VAL A 264 -10.12 26.90 38.95
C VAL A 264 -11.51 27.44 39.31
N MET A 265 -12.00 28.47 38.62
CA MET A 265 -13.37 28.97 38.79
C MET A 265 -14.40 27.87 38.52
N PHE A 266 -14.30 27.16 37.39
CA PHE A 266 -15.22 26.05 37.08
C PHE A 266 -15.09 24.89 38.07
N GLN A 267 -13.85 24.52 38.47
CA GLN A 267 -13.63 23.50 39.49
C GLN A 267 -14.36 23.83 40.79
N LYS A 268 -14.24 25.09 41.26
CA LYS A 268 -14.93 25.56 42.47
C LYS A 268 -16.44 25.54 42.33
N MET A 269 -16.99 25.92 41.18
CA MET A 269 -18.44 25.86 40.93
C MET A 269 -18.97 24.42 41.02
N VAL A 270 -18.27 23.46 40.39
CA VAL A 270 -18.65 22.04 40.41
C VAL A 270 -18.46 21.44 41.81
N ALA A 271 -17.34 21.72 42.48
CA ALA A 271 -17.08 21.23 43.83
C ALA A 271 -18.05 21.80 44.87
N SER A 272 -18.49 23.05 44.72
CA SER A 272 -19.46 23.69 45.63
C SER A 272 -20.87 23.13 45.48
N ASP A 273 -21.26 22.70 44.28
CA ASP A 273 -22.53 22.00 44.05
C ASP A 273 -22.46 20.56 44.61
N GLY A 274 -21.35 19.85 44.36
CA GLY A 274 -21.03 18.56 44.99
C GLY A 274 -21.89 17.37 44.54
N ILE A 275 -22.89 17.62 43.70
CA ILE A 275 -23.84 16.63 43.18
C ILE A 275 -23.87 16.71 41.66
N LEU A 276 -23.72 15.56 41.00
CA LEU A 276 -23.98 15.42 39.57
C LEU A 276 -25.39 14.89 39.36
N LYS A 277 -26.15 15.58 38.52
CA LYS A 277 -27.48 15.14 38.07
C LYS A 277 -27.37 14.54 36.68
N VAL A 278 -27.92 13.35 36.49
CA VAL A 278 -28.06 12.73 35.17
C VAL A 278 -29.10 13.50 34.35
N THR A 279 -28.66 14.19 33.31
CA THR A 279 -29.50 15.02 32.45
C THR A 279 -30.05 14.23 31.27
N ASP A 280 -29.27 13.31 30.72
CA ASP A 280 -29.70 12.47 29.61
C ASP A 280 -28.99 11.12 29.57
N ILE A 281 -29.65 10.13 28.97
CA ILE A 281 -29.10 8.80 28.70
C ILE A 281 -29.50 8.42 27.28
N SER A 282 -28.49 8.22 26.44
CA SER A 282 -28.67 7.81 25.05
C SER A 282 -28.10 6.41 24.84
N VAL A 283 -28.95 5.46 24.46
CA VAL A 283 -28.56 4.09 24.11
C VAL A 283 -28.85 3.89 22.63
N LYS A 284 -27.81 3.66 21.84
CA LYS A 284 -27.92 3.47 20.39
C LYS A 284 -27.19 2.21 19.95
N GLU A 285 -27.84 1.42 19.09
CA GLU A 285 -27.12 0.40 18.32
C GLU A 285 -26.34 1.13 17.22
N GLU A 286 -25.04 0.92 17.19
CA GLU A 286 -24.13 1.46 16.18
C GLU A 286 -23.44 0.31 15.45
N CYS A 287 -22.90 0.66 14.28
CA CYS A 287 -22.29 -0.29 13.37
C CYS A 287 -20.92 0.21 12.95
N LYS A 288 -19.88 -0.61 13.17
CA LYS A 288 -18.56 -0.40 12.59
C LYS A 288 -18.52 -1.15 11.27
N ALA A 289 -18.50 -0.39 10.18
CA ALA A 289 -18.52 -0.93 8.84
C ALA A 289 -17.26 -1.75 8.53
N ARG A 290 -17.44 -2.87 7.83
CA ARG A 290 -16.36 -3.67 7.24
C ARG A 290 -15.56 -2.88 6.20
N PRO A 291 -14.32 -3.27 5.90
CA PRO A 291 -13.50 -2.61 4.89
C PRO A 291 -14.04 -2.83 3.46
N SER A 292 -13.68 -1.91 2.55
CA SER A 292 -13.79 -2.13 1.10
C SER A 292 -12.68 -3.07 0.59
N GLY A 293 -12.70 -3.41 -0.70
CA GLY A 293 -11.60 -4.13 -1.34
C GLY A 293 -10.25 -3.46 -1.09
N LEU A 294 -9.20 -4.27 -1.01
CA LEU A 294 -7.85 -3.81 -0.74
C LEU A 294 -7.21 -3.27 -2.02
N ASN A 295 -6.75 -2.02 -2.00
CA ASN A 295 -5.94 -1.44 -3.08
C ASN A 295 -4.47 -1.36 -2.67
N THR A 296 -3.60 -0.94 -3.59
CA THR A 296 -2.16 -0.83 -3.36
C THR A 296 -1.81 0.11 -2.22
N VAL A 297 -2.43 1.30 -2.17
CA VAL A 297 -2.11 2.30 -1.14
C VAL A 297 -2.42 1.77 0.26
N ASN A 298 -3.59 1.16 0.46
CA ASN A 298 -3.95 0.60 1.76
C ASN A 298 -3.07 -0.60 2.14
N LEU A 299 -2.68 -1.44 1.18
CA LEU A 299 -1.73 -2.53 1.42
C LEU A 299 -0.39 -1.98 1.95
N LEU A 300 0.18 -0.97 1.29
CA LEU A 300 1.47 -0.37 1.67
C LEU A 300 1.39 0.34 3.03
N LYS A 301 0.30 1.06 3.30
CA LYS A 301 0.07 1.73 4.58
C LYS A 301 0.06 0.74 5.74
N VAL A 302 -0.66 -0.38 5.59
CA VAL A 302 -0.71 -1.42 6.63
C VAL A 302 0.61 -2.18 6.72
N ALA A 303 1.25 -2.48 5.59
CA ALA A 303 2.57 -3.12 5.59
C ALA A 303 3.58 -2.32 6.43
N SER A 304 3.61 -0.98 6.28
CA SER A 304 4.47 -0.13 7.10
C SER A 304 3.98 -0.04 8.54
N SER A 305 2.76 0.43 8.79
CA SER A 305 2.32 0.78 10.15
C SER A 305 2.11 -0.43 11.06
N ALA A 306 1.77 -1.58 10.48
CA ALA A 306 1.33 -2.77 11.21
C ALA A 306 2.32 -3.94 11.09
N LEU A 307 2.94 -4.13 9.92
CA LEU A 307 3.88 -5.24 9.70
C LEU A 307 5.35 -4.81 9.85
N GLY A 308 5.64 -3.50 9.90
CA GLY A 308 7.01 -2.99 9.91
C GLY A 308 7.77 -3.29 8.63
N ILE A 309 7.05 -3.46 7.51
CA ILE A 309 7.62 -3.75 6.19
C ILE A 309 7.58 -2.45 5.39
N GLY A 310 8.77 -1.93 5.03
CA GLY A 310 8.88 -0.71 4.22
C GLY A 310 8.18 -0.84 2.87
N PRO A 311 7.68 0.26 2.27
CA PRO A 311 6.82 0.22 1.09
C PRO A 311 7.43 -0.52 -0.12
N GLN A 312 8.72 -0.32 -0.39
CA GLN A 312 9.41 -0.99 -1.49
C GLN A 312 9.48 -2.51 -1.28
N THR A 313 9.84 -2.95 -0.07
CA THR A 313 9.87 -4.37 0.30
C THR A 313 8.48 -4.98 0.23
N ALA A 314 7.46 -4.27 0.72
CA ALA A 314 6.07 -4.72 0.65
C ALA A 314 5.62 -4.94 -0.80
N MET A 315 5.95 -4.03 -1.71
CA MET A 315 5.64 -4.17 -3.13
C MET A 315 6.35 -5.37 -3.77
N HIS A 316 7.65 -5.54 -3.50
CA HIS A 316 8.39 -6.70 -4.00
C HIS A 316 7.82 -8.04 -3.50
N LEU A 317 7.42 -8.11 -2.22
CA LEU A 317 6.77 -9.30 -1.67
C LEU A 317 5.42 -9.55 -2.33
N ALA A 318 4.61 -8.51 -2.54
CA ALA A 318 3.32 -8.62 -3.22
C ALA A 318 3.47 -9.09 -4.67
N GLU A 319 4.43 -8.53 -5.43
CA GLU A 319 4.75 -8.99 -6.79
C GLU A 319 5.20 -10.45 -6.81
N ARG A 320 5.99 -10.87 -5.82
CA ARG A 320 6.39 -12.27 -5.68
C ARG A 320 5.18 -13.18 -5.45
N LEU A 321 4.25 -12.77 -4.58
CA LEU A 321 3.02 -13.52 -4.33
C LEU A 321 2.15 -13.62 -5.60
N TYR A 322 2.04 -12.52 -6.36
CA TYR A 322 1.32 -12.48 -7.63
C TYR A 322 1.93 -13.39 -8.68
N THR A 323 3.24 -13.30 -8.92
CA THR A 323 3.94 -14.12 -9.92
C THR A 323 3.89 -15.62 -9.59
N GLN A 324 3.72 -15.97 -8.32
CA GLN A 324 3.50 -17.35 -7.85
C GLN A 324 2.00 -17.75 -7.83
N GLY A 325 1.09 -16.86 -8.23
CA GLY A 325 -0.35 -17.11 -8.32
C GLY A 325 -1.08 -17.17 -6.98
N PHE A 326 -0.51 -16.60 -5.90
CA PHE A 326 -1.15 -16.57 -4.58
C PHE A 326 -2.13 -15.40 -4.43
N ILE A 327 -1.90 -14.29 -5.11
CA ILE A 327 -2.77 -13.10 -5.08
C ILE A 327 -3.01 -12.56 -6.50
N SER A 328 -4.04 -11.73 -6.66
CA SER A 328 -4.23 -10.90 -7.86
C SER A 328 -3.17 -9.81 -7.95
N TYR A 329 -3.11 -9.14 -9.10
CA TYR A 329 -2.11 -8.13 -9.39
C TYR A 329 -2.08 -7.01 -8.31
N PRO A 330 -0.92 -6.72 -7.70
CA PRO A 330 -0.87 -5.90 -6.49
C PRO A 330 -0.75 -4.39 -6.76
N ARG A 331 -0.76 -3.97 -8.03
CA ARG A 331 -0.74 -2.57 -8.47
C ARG A 331 -2.12 -2.21 -9.01
N THR A 332 -2.99 -1.76 -8.12
CA THR A 332 -4.36 -1.35 -8.41
C THR A 332 -4.83 -0.24 -7.48
N GLU A 333 -5.56 0.72 -8.04
CA GLU A 333 -6.25 1.79 -7.31
C GLU A 333 -7.68 1.36 -6.91
N SER A 334 -8.21 0.32 -7.55
CA SER A 334 -9.57 -0.17 -7.34
C SER A 334 -9.78 -0.79 -5.97
N THR A 335 -10.90 -0.41 -5.36
CA THR A 335 -11.43 -0.98 -4.11
C THR A 335 -12.81 -1.62 -4.31
N ALA A 336 -13.40 -1.46 -5.51
CA ALA A 336 -14.63 -2.12 -5.94
C ALA A 336 -14.31 -3.45 -6.63
N TYR A 337 -14.95 -4.53 -6.19
CA TYR A 337 -14.91 -5.80 -6.94
C TYR A 337 -15.83 -5.72 -8.16
N PRO A 338 -15.43 -6.29 -9.32
CA PRO A 338 -16.28 -6.32 -10.50
C PRO A 338 -17.54 -7.16 -10.25
N SER A 339 -18.63 -6.88 -10.97
CA SER A 339 -19.89 -7.61 -10.81
C SER A 339 -19.78 -9.11 -11.12
N SER A 340 -18.79 -9.50 -11.94
CA SER A 340 -18.47 -10.88 -12.31
C SER A 340 -17.57 -11.60 -11.29
N PHE A 341 -17.13 -10.95 -10.22
CA PHE A 341 -16.19 -11.54 -9.26
C PHE A 341 -16.81 -12.75 -8.52
N ASP A 342 -16.11 -13.89 -8.55
CA ASP A 342 -16.56 -15.12 -7.90
C ASP A 342 -16.04 -15.23 -6.46
N PHE A 343 -16.75 -14.57 -5.54
CA PHE A 343 -16.44 -14.59 -4.11
C PHE A 343 -16.47 -15.98 -3.49
N ARG A 344 -17.34 -16.87 -3.96
CA ARG A 344 -17.49 -18.21 -3.39
C ARG A 344 -16.25 -19.04 -3.68
N SER A 345 -15.74 -19.00 -4.91
CA SER A 345 -14.50 -19.70 -5.27
C SER A 345 -13.28 -19.15 -4.54
N ALA A 346 -13.15 -17.82 -4.43
CA ALA A 346 -12.06 -17.18 -3.69
C ALA A 346 -12.08 -17.54 -2.19
N LEU A 347 -13.25 -17.56 -1.55
CA LEU A 347 -13.40 -18.03 -0.17
C LEU A 347 -13.09 -19.52 -0.02
N ALA A 348 -13.61 -20.35 -0.93
CA ALA A 348 -13.38 -21.81 -0.90
C ALA A 348 -11.89 -22.16 -1.02
N ALA A 349 -11.12 -21.39 -1.79
CA ALA A 349 -9.67 -21.55 -1.88
C ALA A 349 -8.94 -21.37 -0.53
N LEU A 350 -9.54 -20.66 0.43
CA LEU A 350 -8.94 -20.37 1.74
C LEU A 350 -9.35 -21.31 2.87
N VAL A 351 -10.32 -22.20 2.64
CA VAL A 351 -11.03 -22.95 3.70
C VAL A 351 -10.13 -23.86 4.54
N HIS A 352 -9.00 -24.31 3.99
CA HIS A 352 -8.12 -25.29 4.63
C HIS A 352 -7.00 -24.68 5.49
N ASN A 353 -7.02 -23.36 5.75
CA ASN A 353 -6.06 -22.75 6.67
C ASN A 353 -6.60 -22.71 8.12
N PRO A 354 -5.86 -23.23 9.13
CA PRO A 354 -6.33 -23.26 10.52
C PRO A 354 -6.61 -21.88 11.12
N LEU A 355 -5.98 -20.81 10.63
CA LEU A 355 -6.15 -19.46 11.18
C LEU A 355 -7.54 -18.85 10.93
N TRP A 356 -8.22 -19.27 9.86
CA TRP A 356 -9.49 -18.67 9.44
C TRP A 356 -10.49 -19.68 8.89
N THR A 357 -10.21 -20.99 8.99
CA THR A 357 -11.11 -22.05 8.50
C THR A 357 -12.51 -21.94 9.09
N ASN A 358 -12.63 -21.56 10.36
CA ASN A 358 -13.92 -21.42 11.03
C ASN A 358 -14.70 -20.22 10.49
N ASP A 359 -14.06 -19.06 10.34
CA ASP A 359 -14.69 -17.87 9.74
C ASP A 359 -15.11 -18.13 8.29
N VAL A 360 -14.24 -18.76 7.48
CA VAL A 360 -14.55 -19.09 6.08
C VAL A 360 -15.70 -20.08 5.96
N ARG A 361 -15.74 -21.15 6.76
CA ARG A 361 -16.86 -22.11 6.75
C ARG A 361 -18.17 -21.42 7.15
N ALA A 362 -18.14 -20.62 8.20
CA ALA A 362 -19.32 -19.87 8.63
C ALA A 362 -19.87 -18.97 7.50
N LEU A 363 -19.00 -18.30 6.74
CA LEU A 363 -19.40 -17.48 5.60
C LEU A 363 -19.91 -18.30 4.40
N LEU A 364 -19.34 -19.49 4.15
CA LEU A 364 -19.79 -20.37 3.06
C LEU A 364 -21.14 -21.04 3.35
N ASP A 365 -21.41 -21.35 4.63
CA ASP A 365 -22.60 -22.05 5.10
C ASP A 365 -23.76 -21.08 5.39
N ALA A 366 -23.52 -20.03 6.19
CA ALA A 366 -24.54 -19.04 6.57
C ALA A 366 -24.76 -17.96 5.49
N GLY A 367 -23.83 -17.85 4.54
CA GLY A 367 -23.81 -16.83 3.49
C GLY A 367 -22.89 -15.66 3.81
N PHE A 368 -22.05 -15.30 2.85
CA PHE A 368 -21.22 -14.11 2.90
C PHE A 368 -22.02 -12.88 2.48
N VAL A 369 -21.60 -11.69 2.93
CA VAL A 369 -22.19 -10.44 2.49
C VAL A 369 -21.47 -9.91 1.26
N LYS A 370 -22.20 -9.23 0.38
CA LYS A 370 -21.58 -8.53 -0.74
C LYS A 370 -20.63 -7.45 -0.18
N PRO A 371 -19.40 -7.30 -0.71
CA PRO A 371 -18.50 -6.26 -0.23
C PRO A 371 -19.10 -4.86 -0.29
N LYS A 372 -18.60 -3.97 0.56
CA LYS A 372 -18.97 -2.55 0.51
C LYS A 372 -18.61 -1.98 -0.87
N GLN A 373 -19.44 -1.08 -1.39
CA GLN A 373 -19.11 -0.36 -2.62
C GLN A 373 -17.78 0.38 -2.44
N GLY A 374 -16.90 0.22 -3.43
CA GLY A 374 -15.62 0.91 -3.51
C GLY A 374 -15.57 1.83 -4.73
N HIS A 375 -14.36 2.28 -5.02
CA HIS A 375 -14.00 2.95 -6.27
C HIS A 375 -13.49 1.92 -7.28
N ASP A 376 -13.97 2.01 -8.52
CA ASP A 376 -13.45 1.26 -9.66
C ASP A 376 -12.63 2.23 -10.52
N ALA A 377 -11.33 2.00 -10.59
CA ALA A 377 -10.40 2.80 -11.38
C ALA A 377 -10.30 2.31 -12.84
N GLY A 378 -10.95 1.20 -13.17
CA GLY A 378 -10.90 0.59 -14.51
C GLY A 378 -9.58 -0.10 -14.82
N ASP A 379 -8.76 -0.39 -13.81
CA ASP A 379 -7.46 -1.06 -13.92
C ASP A 379 -7.58 -2.57 -13.67
N HIS A 380 -7.63 -2.96 -12.40
CA HIS A 380 -7.61 -4.33 -11.89
C HIS A 380 -8.62 -4.48 -10.76
N PRO A 381 -9.12 -5.69 -10.47
CA PRO A 381 -9.87 -5.94 -9.25
C PRO A 381 -9.01 -5.69 -8.00
N PRO A 382 -9.63 -5.48 -6.82
CA PRO A 382 -8.91 -5.37 -5.55
C PRO A 382 -7.95 -6.54 -5.31
N ILE A 383 -6.88 -6.29 -4.57
CA ILE A 383 -5.86 -7.27 -4.21
C ILE A 383 -6.51 -8.39 -3.38
N THR A 384 -6.57 -9.58 -3.96
CA THR A 384 -7.37 -10.70 -3.46
C THR A 384 -6.56 -11.99 -3.48
N PRO A 385 -6.69 -12.87 -2.47
CA PRO A 385 -6.04 -14.18 -2.51
C PRO A 385 -6.68 -15.08 -3.59
N MET A 386 -5.82 -15.74 -4.37
CA MET A 386 -6.22 -16.60 -5.48
C MET A 386 -5.93 -18.08 -5.20
N ARG A 387 -5.00 -18.38 -4.28
CA ARG A 387 -4.58 -19.73 -3.94
C ARG A 387 -4.07 -19.79 -2.51
N LEU A 388 -4.36 -20.88 -1.82
CA LEU A 388 -3.86 -21.12 -0.46
C LEU A 388 -2.33 -21.21 -0.43
N ALA A 389 -1.73 -20.59 0.59
CA ALA A 389 -0.32 -20.71 0.94
C ALA A 389 -0.16 -21.08 2.43
N THR A 390 1.06 -21.48 2.81
CA THR A 390 1.46 -21.65 4.22
C THR A 390 2.74 -20.87 4.51
N GLU A 391 3.03 -20.62 5.79
CA GLU A 391 4.23 -19.91 6.21
C GLU A 391 5.51 -20.60 5.73
N GLU A 392 5.54 -21.93 5.77
CA GLU A 392 6.68 -22.74 5.32
C GLU A 392 6.98 -22.53 3.83
N THR A 393 5.93 -22.34 3.01
CA THR A 393 6.09 -22.12 1.56
C THR A 393 6.52 -20.71 1.20
N LEU A 394 6.14 -19.70 2.00
CA LEU A 394 6.34 -18.29 1.66
C LEU A 394 7.53 -17.65 2.40
N GLY A 395 7.91 -18.20 3.56
CA GLY A 395 8.78 -17.53 4.52
C GLY A 395 8.07 -16.39 5.25
N THR A 396 8.65 -15.94 6.36
CA THR A 396 7.96 -15.12 7.37
C THR A 396 7.37 -13.82 6.84
N ASP A 397 8.13 -12.95 6.15
CA ASP A 397 7.60 -11.64 5.74
C ASP A 397 6.55 -11.73 4.62
N ALA A 398 6.75 -12.62 3.64
CA ALA A 398 5.72 -12.85 2.62
C ALA A 398 4.47 -13.50 3.20
N TRP A 399 4.63 -14.40 4.18
CA TRP A 399 3.51 -14.97 4.91
C TRP A 399 2.72 -13.91 5.67
N ARG A 400 3.37 -13.01 6.41
CA ARG A 400 2.71 -11.92 7.14
C ARG A 400 1.89 -11.01 6.20
N LEU A 401 2.44 -10.68 5.03
CA LEU A 401 1.74 -9.87 4.03
C LEU A 401 0.56 -10.65 3.41
N TYR A 402 0.77 -11.90 3.01
CA TYR A 402 -0.26 -12.78 2.47
C TYR A 402 -1.40 -13.04 3.46
N GLN A 403 -1.06 -13.28 4.73
CA GLN A 403 -2.01 -13.47 5.82
C GLN A 403 -2.89 -12.23 5.99
N TYR A 404 -2.31 -11.02 5.99
CA TYR A 404 -3.10 -9.79 6.03
C TYR A 404 -4.04 -9.67 4.82
N ILE A 405 -3.57 -9.94 3.60
CA ILE A 405 -4.40 -9.93 2.38
C ILE A 405 -5.58 -10.90 2.51
N CYS A 406 -5.36 -12.10 3.06
CA CYS A 406 -6.41 -13.08 3.30
C CYS A 406 -7.43 -12.60 4.33
N GLN A 407 -6.98 -12.15 5.51
CA GLN A 407 -7.85 -11.65 6.57
C GLN A 407 -8.65 -10.42 6.14
N HIS A 408 -8.02 -9.52 5.38
CA HIS A 408 -8.70 -8.35 4.81
C HIS A 408 -9.78 -8.78 3.83
N PHE A 409 -9.47 -9.66 2.87
CA PHE A 409 -10.46 -10.20 1.93
C PHE A 409 -11.66 -10.83 2.66
N ILE A 410 -11.41 -11.75 3.60
CA ILE A 410 -12.46 -12.38 4.42
C ILE A 410 -13.27 -11.33 5.18
N GLY A 411 -12.60 -10.29 5.71
CA GLY A 411 -13.25 -9.14 6.35
C GLY A 411 -14.17 -8.37 5.42
N THR A 412 -13.82 -8.17 4.15
CA THR A 412 -14.67 -7.44 3.17
C THR A 412 -15.99 -8.15 2.87
N VAL A 413 -16.02 -9.48 2.98
CA VAL A 413 -17.19 -10.34 2.74
C VAL A 413 -17.86 -10.83 4.03
N SER A 414 -17.37 -10.37 5.19
CA SER A 414 -17.95 -10.62 6.51
C SER A 414 -18.99 -9.55 6.88
N PRO A 415 -19.99 -9.85 7.72
CA PRO A 415 -20.94 -8.83 8.19
C PRO A 415 -20.24 -7.74 9.00
N ASP A 416 -20.85 -6.56 9.07
CA ASP A 416 -20.34 -5.46 9.88
C ASP A 416 -20.35 -5.78 11.39
N CYS A 417 -19.50 -5.13 12.17
CA CYS A 417 -19.50 -5.25 13.63
C CYS A 417 -20.62 -4.39 14.22
N ARG A 418 -21.46 -4.96 15.09
CA ARG A 418 -22.57 -4.28 15.75
C ARG A 418 -22.31 -4.18 17.25
N TYR A 419 -22.53 -3.00 17.82
CA TYR A 419 -22.32 -2.73 19.23
C TYR A 419 -23.35 -1.73 19.76
N MET A 420 -23.64 -1.83 21.06
CA MET A 420 -24.42 -0.82 21.78
C MET A 420 -23.47 0.26 22.29
N ARG A 421 -23.76 1.52 21.96
CA ARG A 421 -23.14 2.71 22.57
C ARG A 421 -24.11 3.30 23.57
N THR A 422 -23.69 3.40 24.82
CA THR A 422 -24.43 4.09 25.89
C THR A 422 -23.69 5.37 26.25
N SER A 423 -24.32 6.51 26.06
CA SER A 423 -23.83 7.84 26.45
C SER A 423 -24.65 8.33 27.63
N ILE A 424 -24.00 8.77 28.70
CA ILE A 424 -24.67 9.32 29.88
C ILE A 424 -24.16 10.74 30.08
N GLU A 425 -25.07 11.70 30.13
CA GLU A 425 -24.78 13.11 30.35
C GLU A 425 -25.14 13.51 31.78
N PHE A 426 -24.27 14.32 32.38
CA PHE A 426 -24.38 14.80 33.74
C PHE A 426 -24.22 16.32 33.76
N ALA A 427 -24.88 16.98 34.71
CA ALA A 427 -24.70 18.39 34.99
C ALA A 427 -24.39 18.63 36.47
N SER A 428 -23.48 19.56 36.74
CA SER A 428 -23.18 20.07 38.08
C SER A 428 -22.54 21.45 37.98
N GLY A 429 -22.92 22.38 38.86
CA GLY A 429 -22.31 23.71 38.94
C GLY A 429 -22.39 24.52 37.64
N GLY A 430 -23.41 24.28 36.80
CA GLY A 430 -23.54 24.90 35.47
C GLY A 430 -22.67 24.29 34.37
N GLU A 431 -21.91 23.24 34.68
CA GLU A 431 -21.03 22.52 33.75
C GLU A 431 -21.61 21.16 33.37
N ALA A 432 -21.22 20.66 32.19
CA ALA A 432 -21.66 19.39 31.64
C ALA A 432 -20.51 18.39 31.53
N PHE A 433 -20.81 17.13 31.83
CA PHE A 433 -19.89 16.01 31.78
C PHE A 433 -20.57 14.81 31.14
N HIS A 434 -19.79 13.89 30.60
CA HIS A 434 -20.34 12.65 30.07
C HIS A 434 -19.42 11.45 30.29
N CYS A 435 -19.99 10.25 30.20
CA CYS A 435 -19.24 9.02 30.03
C CYS A 435 -19.88 8.14 28.96
N VAL A 436 -19.06 7.29 28.32
CA VAL A 436 -19.49 6.44 27.22
C VAL A 436 -19.08 5.00 27.48
N GLY A 437 -20.04 4.10 27.33
CA GLY A 437 -19.85 2.65 27.42
C GLY A 437 -20.15 1.97 26.09
N TYR A 438 -19.40 0.92 25.79
CA TYR A 438 -19.55 0.10 24.60
C TYR A 438 -19.73 -1.36 24.98
N ARG A 439 -20.70 -2.03 24.35
CA ARG A 439 -20.93 -3.48 24.47
C ARG A 439 -21.13 -4.09 23.09
N VAL A 440 -20.28 -5.03 22.69
CA VAL A 440 -20.39 -5.68 21.39
C VAL A 440 -21.59 -6.62 21.37
N ILE A 441 -22.41 -6.52 20.33
CA ILE A 441 -23.56 -7.41 20.07
C ILE A 441 -23.10 -8.53 19.13
N SER A 442 -22.38 -8.16 18.07
CA SER A 442 -21.80 -9.09 17.09
C SER A 442 -20.45 -8.55 16.62
N LYS A 443 -19.42 -9.40 16.66
CA LYS A 443 -18.07 -9.04 16.20
C LYS A 443 -18.01 -8.80 14.69
N GLY A 444 -18.84 -9.47 13.90
CA GLY A 444 -18.76 -9.39 12.44
C GLY A 444 -17.33 -9.58 11.92
N PHE A 445 -16.90 -8.74 10.98
CA PHE A 445 -15.56 -8.76 10.40
C PHE A 445 -14.42 -8.57 11.41
N THR A 446 -14.67 -8.01 12.60
CA THR A 446 -13.61 -7.87 13.62
C THR A 446 -13.30 -9.19 14.33
N SER A 447 -14.03 -10.28 14.02
CA SER A 447 -13.62 -11.65 14.39
C SER A 447 -12.32 -12.02 13.68
N ILE A 448 -12.27 -11.82 12.36
CA ILE A 448 -11.11 -12.13 11.52
C ILE A 448 -10.06 -11.01 11.51
N MET A 449 -10.45 -9.78 11.85
CA MET A 449 -9.57 -8.61 12.00
C MET A 449 -9.62 -8.05 13.45
N PRO A 450 -9.06 -8.77 14.44
CA PRO A 450 -9.20 -8.41 15.86
C PRO A 450 -8.56 -7.07 16.23
N TRP A 451 -7.56 -6.59 15.48
CA TRP A 451 -6.98 -5.26 15.67
C TRP A 451 -7.96 -4.11 15.37
N LEU A 452 -9.11 -4.41 14.74
CA LEU A 452 -10.21 -3.47 14.52
C LEU A 452 -11.38 -3.70 15.48
N ALA A 453 -11.26 -4.57 16.49
CA ALA A 453 -12.32 -4.83 17.45
C ALA A 453 -12.69 -3.57 18.25
N VAL A 454 -13.97 -3.46 18.61
CA VAL A 454 -14.45 -2.43 19.55
C VAL A 454 -14.08 -2.87 20.97
N SER A 455 -13.34 -2.02 21.70
CA SER A 455 -13.00 -2.27 23.10
C SER A 455 -14.24 -2.09 23.97
N GLU A 456 -14.71 -3.16 24.59
CA GLU A 456 -15.84 -3.10 25.51
C GLU A 456 -15.46 -2.42 26.82
N ASN A 457 -16.33 -1.55 27.31
CA ASN A 457 -16.24 -0.95 28.63
C ASN A 457 -17.65 -0.82 29.21
N ASN A 458 -17.90 -1.63 30.24
CA ASN A 458 -19.19 -1.63 30.91
C ASN A 458 -19.28 -0.40 31.83
N ILE A 459 -20.35 0.37 31.68
CA ILE A 459 -20.69 1.45 32.59
C ILE A 459 -21.87 1.03 33.48
N PRO A 460 -21.90 1.43 34.77
CA PRO A 460 -23.03 1.17 35.64
C PRO A 460 -24.35 1.73 35.11
N ALA A 461 -25.47 1.17 35.57
CA ALA A 461 -26.78 1.64 35.17
C ALA A 461 -27.16 2.92 35.92
N PHE A 462 -27.60 3.93 35.16
CA PHE A 462 -28.17 5.17 35.66
C PHE A 462 -29.61 5.34 35.14
N LYS A 463 -30.39 6.18 35.81
CA LYS A 463 -31.68 6.67 35.33
C LYS A 463 -31.62 8.18 35.16
N LYS A 464 -32.35 8.69 34.17
CA LYS A 464 -32.50 10.13 33.97
C LYS A 464 -33.08 10.76 35.24
N GLY A 465 -32.44 11.82 35.72
CA GLY A 465 -32.79 12.48 36.97
C GLY A 465 -32.10 11.92 38.21
N ASP A 466 -31.35 10.81 38.11
CA ASP A 466 -30.52 10.33 39.22
C ASP A 466 -29.52 11.41 39.65
N THR A 467 -29.25 11.45 40.95
CA THR A 467 -28.24 12.32 41.55
C THR A 467 -27.15 11.48 42.19
N VAL A 468 -25.90 11.84 41.96
CA VAL A 468 -24.72 11.11 42.45
C VAL A 468 -23.78 12.11 43.10
N SER A 469 -23.32 11.79 44.31
CA SER A 469 -22.29 12.60 44.97
C SER A 469 -20.98 12.54 44.19
N ILE A 470 -20.39 13.70 43.98
CA ILE A 470 -19.08 13.82 43.38
C ILE A 470 -18.04 13.24 44.35
N HIS A 471 -17.22 12.30 43.87
CA HIS A 471 -16.16 11.72 44.69
C HIS A 471 -14.93 12.64 44.75
N LYS A 472 -14.47 13.12 43.59
CA LYS A 472 -13.38 14.10 43.46
C LYS A 472 -13.46 14.87 42.14
N VAL A 473 -12.92 16.09 42.13
CA VAL A 473 -12.79 16.96 40.94
C VAL A 473 -11.37 17.51 40.91
N ASP A 474 -10.54 16.91 40.08
CA ASP A 474 -9.14 17.29 39.95
C ASP A 474 -8.95 18.21 38.74
N ILE A 475 -8.00 19.14 38.85
CA ILE A 475 -7.51 19.89 37.70
C ILE A 475 -6.31 19.12 37.14
N TYR A 476 -6.47 18.61 35.92
CA TYR A 476 -5.36 18.07 35.15
C TYR A 476 -4.65 19.21 34.43
N GLU A 477 -3.35 19.39 34.68
CA GLU A 477 -2.46 20.24 33.89
C GLU A 477 -1.78 19.39 32.82
N GLY A 478 -1.93 19.81 31.57
CA GLY A 478 -1.25 19.25 30.42
C GLY A 478 -0.50 20.32 29.64
N SER A 479 0.33 19.86 28.71
CA SER A 479 0.97 20.72 27.72
C SER A 479 0.67 20.15 26.34
N THR A 480 0.38 21.01 25.36
CA THR A 480 0.25 20.54 23.98
C THR A 480 1.60 20.03 23.49
N SER A 481 1.61 18.90 22.79
CA SER A 481 2.82 18.34 22.19
C SER A 481 2.92 18.71 20.71
N PRO A 482 4.14 18.87 20.15
CA PRO A 482 4.30 18.93 18.70
C PRO A 482 3.81 17.62 18.07
N PRO A 483 3.51 17.61 16.75
CA PRO A 483 3.33 16.36 16.03
C PRO A 483 4.62 15.51 16.07
N ASP A 484 4.52 14.22 15.77
CA ASP A 484 5.71 13.41 15.52
C ASP A 484 6.17 13.55 14.06
N TYR A 485 7.34 13.02 13.72
CA TYR A 485 7.78 12.88 12.33
C TYR A 485 6.76 12.09 11.51
N LEU A 486 6.80 12.22 10.18
CA LEU A 486 5.93 11.42 9.32
C LEU A 486 6.35 9.95 9.38
N SER A 487 5.41 9.07 9.67
CA SER A 487 5.53 7.66 9.32
C SER A 487 5.45 7.48 7.80
N GLU A 488 6.00 6.37 7.26
CA GLU A 488 5.84 6.07 5.82
C GLU A 488 4.35 5.96 5.44
N SER A 489 3.48 5.44 6.32
CA SER A 489 2.03 5.36 6.10
C SER A 489 1.36 6.73 5.97
N GLU A 490 1.77 7.70 6.79
CA GLU A 490 1.31 9.09 6.65
C GLU A 490 1.87 9.74 5.38
N LEU A 491 3.14 9.49 5.03
CA LEU A 491 3.73 10.00 3.79
C LEU A 491 3.01 9.46 2.56
N ILE A 492 2.74 8.15 2.50
CA ILE A 492 1.93 7.52 1.45
C ILE A 492 0.56 8.21 1.36
N SER A 493 -0.09 8.48 2.50
CA SER A 493 -1.39 9.15 2.54
C SER A 493 -1.33 10.60 2.04
N LEU A 494 -0.23 11.32 2.30
CA LEU A 494 -0.01 12.66 1.78
C LEU A 494 0.25 12.64 0.27
N MET A 495 1.01 11.68 -0.23
CA MET A 495 1.27 11.52 -1.67
C MET A 495 -0.03 11.21 -2.44
N GLU A 496 -0.81 10.24 -1.97
CA GLU A 496 -2.13 9.89 -2.54
C GLU A 496 -3.08 11.10 -2.52
N LYS A 497 -3.20 11.79 -1.37
CA LYS A 497 -4.06 12.97 -1.23
C LYS A 497 -3.71 14.11 -2.20
N ASN A 498 -2.43 14.26 -2.53
CA ASN A 498 -1.95 15.32 -3.42
C ASN A 498 -1.76 14.85 -4.87
N GLY A 499 -2.13 13.60 -5.19
CA GLY A 499 -2.06 13.06 -6.55
C GLY A 499 -0.63 12.91 -7.11
N ILE A 500 0.36 12.67 -6.24
CA ILE A 500 1.73 12.37 -6.67
C ILE A 500 2.09 10.91 -6.37
N GLY A 501 2.93 10.32 -7.22
CA GLY A 501 3.28 8.90 -7.10
C GLY A 501 2.15 7.94 -7.53
N THR A 502 1.27 8.36 -8.44
CA THR A 502 0.19 7.52 -9.02
C THR A 502 0.74 6.28 -9.73
N ASP A 503 -0.13 5.37 -10.18
CA ASP A 503 0.27 4.14 -10.88
C ASP A 503 1.23 3.26 -10.04
N ALA A 504 0.98 3.18 -8.73
CA ALA A 504 1.80 2.43 -7.78
C ALA A 504 3.30 2.81 -7.76
N SER A 505 3.65 4.07 -8.07
CA SER A 505 5.02 4.59 -8.02
C SER A 505 5.44 5.16 -6.66
N ILE A 506 4.50 5.34 -5.71
CA ILE A 506 4.78 5.79 -4.33
C ILE A 506 5.98 5.06 -3.68
N PRO A 507 6.07 3.72 -3.67
CA PRO A 507 7.18 3.02 -3.03
C PRO A 507 8.56 3.43 -3.54
N VAL A 508 8.65 3.68 -4.86
CA VAL A 508 9.90 4.04 -5.53
C VAL A 508 10.37 5.42 -5.04
N HIS A 509 9.48 6.40 -4.99
CA HIS A 509 9.85 7.76 -4.55
C HIS A 509 10.17 7.84 -3.06
N VAL A 510 9.45 7.09 -2.22
CA VAL A 510 9.77 6.96 -0.78
C VAL A 510 11.14 6.30 -0.61
N ASN A 511 11.43 5.22 -1.33
CA ASN A 511 12.72 4.55 -1.27
C ASN A 511 13.87 5.45 -1.77
N ASN A 512 13.65 6.21 -2.85
CA ASN A 512 14.66 7.11 -3.41
C ASN A 512 15.14 8.14 -2.39
N ILE A 513 14.24 8.78 -1.63
CA ILE A 513 14.64 9.78 -0.63
C ILE A 513 15.39 9.17 0.56
N CYS A 514 15.13 7.89 0.86
CA CYS A 514 15.86 7.11 1.86
C CYS A 514 17.26 6.71 1.35
N GLU A 515 17.37 6.14 0.15
CA GLU A 515 18.66 5.71 -0.44
C GLU A 515 19.62 6.88 -0.65
N ARG A 516 19.09 8.05 -1.02
CA ARG A 516 19.86 9.29 -1.15
C ARG A 516 20.24 9.92 0.19
N ASN A 517 19.83 9.31 1.32
CA ASN A 517 20.06 9.80 2.68
C ASN A 517 19.51 11.22 2.92
N TYR A 518 18.39 11.58 2.28
CA TYR A 518 17.68 12.81 2.64
C TYR A 518 16.85 12.63 3.92
N VAL A 519 16.35 11.41 4.10
CA VAL A 519 15.65 10.98 5.31
C VAL A 519 16.23 9.66 5.81
N GLN A 520 16.11 9.42 7.10
CA GLN A 520 16.41 8.14 7.74
C GLN A 520 15.14 7.56 8.34
N CYS A 521 14.92 6.26 8.10
CA CYS A 521 13.88 5.51 8.79
C CYS A 521 14.33 5.22 10.22
N TYR A 522 13.64 5.81 11.19
CA TYR A 522 13.80 5.53 12.61
C TYR A 522 12.64 4.66 13.10
N SER A 523 12.97 3.54 13.72
CA SER A 523 12.02 2.70 14.46
C SER A 523 12.46 2.70 15.92
N PRO A 524 11.75 3.41 16.83
CA PRO A 524 12.04 3.26 18.25
C PRO A 524 11.77 1.82 18.69
N PRO A 525 12.50 1.29 19.69
CA PRO A 525 12.23 -0.03 20.23
C PRO A 525 10.85 -0.06 20.91
N PHE A 526 10.00 -1.02 20.55
CA PHE A 526 8.70 -1.24 21.19
C PHE A 526 8.31 -2.72 21.24
N GLU A 527 7.57 -3.07 22.30
CA GLU A 527 6.96 -4.37 22.54
C GLU A 527 5.52 -4.38 21.99
N GLY A 528 5.21 -5.13 20.92
CA GLY A 528 3.79 -5.23 20.54
C GLY A 528 3.35 -5.75 19.16
N ILE A 529 4.20 -6.42 18.37
CA ILE A 529 3.74 -7.06 17.11
C ILE A 529 2.62 -8.07 17.37
N ASP A 530 2.64 -8.71 18.54
CA ASP A 530 1.75 -9.80 18.93
C ASP A 530 0.26 -9.42 18.87
N LYS A 531 -0.05 -8.12 18.80
CA LYS A 531 -1.42 -7.60 18.68
C LYS A 531 -2.06 -7.75 17.30
N LEU A 532 -1.30 -7.87 16.20
CA LEU A 532 -1.91 -8.05 14.87
C LEU A 532 -2.35 -9.49 14.61
N PHE A 533 -1.53 -10.47 15.00
CA PHE A 533 -1.82 -11.87 14.69
C PHE A 533 -2.27 -12.69 15.91
N GLY A 534 -2.47 -12.05 17.07
CA GLY A 534 -3.00 -12.69 18.27
C GLY A 534 -2.09 -13.79 18.83
N ALA A 535 -0.78 -13.73 18.58
CA ALA A 535 0.16 -14.73 19.07
C ALA A 535 0.61 -14.36 20.50
N LEU A 536 -0.11 -14.84 21.51
CA LEU A 536 0.49 -15.09 22.82
C LEU A 536 1.48 -16.26 22.67
N LYS A 537 2.72 -15.99 22.26
CA LYS A 537 3.82 -16.93 22.50
C LYS A 537 4.36 -16.65 23.90
N LEU A 538 3.92 -17.46 24.87
CA LEU A 538 4.66 -17.64 26.12
C LEU A 538 5.88 -18.51 25.79
N ASP A 539 7.05 -17.89 25.63
CA ASP A 539 8.32 -18.62 25.67
C ASP A 539 8.83 -18.67 27.12
N ASP A 540 9.17 -19.87 27.60
CA ASP A 540 9.63 -20.24 28.94
C ASP A 540 11.00 -19.64 29.35
N THR A 541 11.44 -18.53 28.76
CA THR A 541 12.77 -17.94 29.01
C THR A 541 12.76 -16.48 29.46
N GLY A 542 11.61 -15.84 29.62
CA GLY A 542 11.53 -14.50 30.23
C GLY A 542 12.34 -13.42 29.49
N LYS A 543 12.70 -13.64 28.22
CA LYS A 543 13.33 -12.64 27.35
C LYS A 543 12.37 -12.26 26.25
N VAL A 544 11.91 -11.01 26.30
CA VAL A 544 11.14 -10.37 25.24
C VAL A 544 12.01 -10.31 23.98
N GLY A 545 11.60 -11.00 22.92
CA GLY A 545 12.23 -10.89 21.61
C GLY A 545 12.12 -9.46 21.08
N LYS A 546 13.16 -8.97 20.39
CA LYS A 546 13.16 -7.63 19.78
C LYS A 546 11.93 -7.49 18.86
N GLY A 547 11.00 -6.61 19.23
CA GLY A 547 9.77 -6.34 18.50
C GLY A 547 10.04 -5.80 17.09
N ALA A 548 9.29 -6.30 16.12
CA ALA A 548 9.30 -5.97 14.69
C ALA A 548 7.89 -5.55 14.26
N GLY A 549 7.55 -4.28 14.45
CA GLY A 549 6.23 -3.77 14.10
C GLY A 549 5.99 -2.40 14.68
N MET A 550 6.70 -1.40 14.15
CA MET A 550 6.36 0.01 14.32
C MET A 550 6.33 0.69 12.95
N PRO A 551 5.56 1.79 12.81
CA PRO A 551 5.74 2.68 11.68
C PRO A 551 7.18 3.19 11.66
N CYS A 552 7.87 3.05 10.53
CA CYS A 552 9.16 3.73 10.34
C CYS A 552 8.91 5.23 10.21
N PHE A 553 9.50 6.02 11.10
CA PHE A 553 9.44 7.47 11.06
C PHE A 553 10.55 8.03 10.17
N LEU A 554 10.23 8.99 9.31
CA LEU A 554 11.17 9.63 8.39
C LEU A 554 11.70 10.91 9.02
N CYS A 555 12.87 10.81 9.66
CA CYS A 555 13.59 11.96 10.20
C CYS A 555 14.56 12.52 9.15
N LEU A 556 14.73 13.84 9.09
CA LEU A 556 15.73 14.44 8.21
C LEU A 556 17.14 14.03 8.63
N HIS A 557 17.96 13.66 7.66
CA HIS A 557 19.37 13.37 7.93
C HIS A 557 20.07 14.64 8.45
N PRO A 558 20.99 14.55 9.43
CA PRO A 558 21.70 15.73 9.98
C PRO A 558 22.40 16.60 8.93
N THR A 559 22.89 16.01 7.83
CA THR A 559 23.49 16.76 6.71
C THR A 559 22.46 17.48 5.83
N SER A 560 21.21 17.02 5.81
CA SER A 560 20.10 17.68 5.11
C SER A 560 19.59 18.91 5.85
N GLN A 561 19.85 19.01 7.16
CA GLN A 561 19.51 20.18 7.99
C GLN A 561 20.39 21.40 7.71
N LEU A 562 21.53 21.23 7.02
CA LEU A 562 22.41 22.33 6.60
C LEU A 562 21.90 23.09 5.37
N PHE A 563 20.94 22.51 4.64
CA PHE A 563 20.22 23.22 3.61
C PHE A 563 19.04 23.92 4.28
N ASP A 564 19.26 25.16 4.74
CA ASP A 564 18.16 26.11 4.80
C ASP A 564 17.51 26.06 3.41
N MET A 565 16.30 25.51 3.31
CA MET A 565 15.56 25.32 2.07
C MET A 565 14.51 26.44 1.84
N PRO A 566 14.86 27.74 1.81
CA PRO A 566 13.96 28.74 1.25
C PRO A 566 14.14 28.93 -0.27
N LEU A 567 14.85 28.02 -0.96
CA LEU A 567 15.19 28.14 -2.39
C LEU A 567 14.72 26.97 -3.28
N LEU A 568 13.69 26.22 -2.85
CA LEU A 568 12.96 25.27 -3.71
C LEU A 568 11.53 25.73 -3.94
#